data_AF-A0A2N6FGH1-F1
#
_entry.id   AF-A0A2N6FGH1-F1
#
_cell.length_a   1.000
_cell.length_b   1.000
_cell.length_c   1.000
_cell.angle_alpha   90.00
_cell.angle_beta   90.00
_cell.angle_gamma   90.00
#
_symmetry.space_group_name_H-M   'P 1'
#
loop_
_entity.id
_entity.type
_entity.pdbx_description
1 polymer ?
#
loop_
_entity_poly.entity_id
_entity_poly.type
_entity_poly.pdbx_seq_one_letter_code
_entity_poly.pdbx_strand_id
1 'polypeptide(L)'
;MLQARFDWLKQGNFSAIYRSYHPDAQFREHFPNEQEYLAFAHDQGLAEIEIFNLQIVEETVRGRLAKIFSVQEFRFQGETHHYLDVTTLRLVDDQWYVLSGKRVACESPLESAQLTRDMVEKHPQAIVY
;
A
#
# COMPACT_ATOMS: atom_id res chain seq x y z
N MET A 1 -2.08 -8.06 -8.72
CA MET A 1 -1.57 -8.15 -7.34
C MET A 1 -2.10 -7.01 -6.46
N LEU A 2 -1.84 -5.73 -6.78
CA LEU A 2 -2.36 -4.61 -5.97
C LEU A 2 -3.89 -4.59 -5.85
N GLN A 3 -4.61 -4.90 -6.94
CA GLN A 3 -6.06 -5.04 -6.88
C GLN A 3 -6.50 -6.11 -5.88
N ALA A 4 -5.85 -7.28 -5.88
CA ALA A 4 -6.16 -8.34 -4.93
C ALA A 4 -5.90 -7.91 -3.47
N ARG A 5 -4.83 -7.15 -3.22
CA ARG A 5 -4.58 -6.55 -1.90
C ARG A 5 -5.69 -5.59 -1.49
N PHE A 6 -6.15 -4.77 -2.41
CA PHE A 6 -7.27 -3.86 -2.14
C PHE A 6 -8.54 -4.62 -1.76
N ASP A 7 -8.83 -5.71 -2.47
CA ASP A 7 -9.98 -6.56 -2.17
C ASP A 7 -9.83 -7.26 -0.80
N TRP A 8 -8.62 -7.73 -0.46
CA TRP A 8 -8.34 -8.29 0.86
C TRP A 8 -8.47 -7.26 1.98
N LEU A 9 -8.02 -6.02 1.78
CA LEU A 9 -8.23 -4.96 2.77
C LEU A 9 -9.72 -4.69 2.98
N LYS A 10 -10.51 -4.58 1.90
CA LYS A 10 -11.97 -4.43 1.96
C LYS A 10 -12.67 -5.57 2.69
N GLN A 11 -12.11 -6.77 2.61
CA GLN A 11 -12.63 -7.97 3.27
C GLN A 11 -12.10 -8.15 4.70
N GLY A 12 -11.22 -7.26 5.19
CA GLY A 12 -10.52 -7.45 6.47
C GLY A 12 -9.58 -8.66 6.49
N ASN A 13 -9.16 -9.16 5.32
CA ASN A 13 -8.26 -10.30 5.19
C ASN A 13 -6.79 -9.87 5.36
N PHE A 14 -6.46 -9.40 6.56
CA PHE A 14 -5.11 -8.95 6.93
C PHE A 14 -4.06 -10.07 6.85
N SER A 15 -4.46 -11.34 6.99
CA SER A 15 -3.57 -12.49 6.75
C SER A 15 -3.06 -12.53 5.31
N ALA A 16 -3.94 -12.35 4.33
CA ALA A 16 -3.55 -12.31 2.92
C ALA A 16 -2.67 -11.09 2.59
N ILE A 17 -2.96 -9.94 3.23
CA ILE A 17 -2.11 -8.74 3.14
C ILE A 17 -0.70 -9.04 3.61
N TYR A 18 -0.56 -9.61 4.81
CA TYR A 18 0.73 -9.98 5.38
C TYR A 18 1.52 -10.90 4.44
N ARG A 19 0.88 -11.97 3.95
CA ARG A 19 1.50 -12.97 3.07
C ARG A 19 1.92 -12.43 1.71
N SER A 20 1.31 -11.34 1.26
CA SER A 20 1.66 -10.71 -0.01
C SER A 20 2.93 -9.83 0.04
N TYR A 21 3.52 -9.61 1.22
CA TYR A 21 4.84 -9.00 1.36
C TYR A 21 5.95 -10.02 1.14
N HIS A 22 7.00 -9.57 0.46
CA HIS A 22 8.25 -10.32 0.28
C HIS A 22 8.91 -10.54 1.65
N PRO A 23 9.60 -11.68 1.87
CA PRO A 23 10.32 -11.92 3.13
C PRO A 23 11.31 -10.80 3.51
N ASP A 24 12.04 -10.27 2.53
CA ASP A 24 12.98 -9.14 2.71
C ASP A 24 12.30 -7.75 2.75
N ALA A 25 10.97 -7.64 2.81
CA ALA A 25 10.31 -6.33 2.88
C ALA A 25 10.53 -5.68 4.24
N GLN A 26 10.71 -4.36 4.29
CA GLN A 26 10.87 -3.62 5.55
C GLN A 26 9.65 -3.80 6.48
N PHE A 27 8.45 -3.94 5.92
CA PHE A 27 7.25 -4.36 6.62
C PHE A 27 7.45 -5.63 7.47
N ARG A 28 8.20 -6.62 6.99
CA ARG A 28 8.50 -7.87 7.72
C ARG A 28 9.50 -7.66 8.86
N GLU A 29 10.30 -6.61 8.82
CA GLU A 29 11.16 -6.23 9.95
C GLU A 29 10.32 -5.65 11.11
N HIS A 30 9.28 -4.88 10.77
CA HIS A 30 8.34 -4.32 11.75
C HIS A 30 7.33 -5.36 12.26
N PHE A 31 6.95 -6.30 11.40
CA PHE A 31 6.02 -7.39 11.71
C PHE A 31 6.65 -8.74 11.35
N PRO A 32 7.53 -9.28 12.22
CA PRO A 32 8.29 -10.50 11.95
C PRO A 32 7.44 -11.75 11.77
N ASN A 33 6.20 -11.76 12.28
CA ASN A 33 5.23 -12.84 12.05
C ASN A 33 3.81 -12.32 11.81
N GLU A 34 2.97 -13.21 11.28
CA GLU A 34 1.59 -12.88 10.92
C GLU A 34 0.76 -12.48 12.14
N GLN A 35 0.92 -13.18 13.27
CA GLN A 35 0.20 -12.89 14.51
C GLN A 35 0.44 -11.47 15.01
N GLU A 36 1.68 -10.98 14.98
CA GLU A 36 2.01 -9.61 15.41
C GLU A 36 1.34 -8.56 14.53
N TYR A 37 1.31 -8.77 13.21
CA TYR A 37 0.58 -7.88 12.32
C TYR A 37 -0.93 -7.93 12.56
N LEU A 38 -1.50 -9.11 12.78
CA LEU A 38 -2.93 -9.25 13.06
C LEU A 38 -3.34 -8.57 14.37
N ALA A 39 -2.51 -8.69 15.42
CA ALA A 39 -2.72 -7.99 16.69
C ALA A 39 -2.66 -6.47 16.49
N PHE A 40 -1.64 -5.98 15.78
CA PHE A 40 -1.54 -4.56 15.43
C PHE A 40 -2.75 -4.08 14.62
N ALA A 41 -3.18 -4.84 13.60
CA ALA A 41 -4.31 -4.48 12.76
C ALA A 41 -5.61 -4.38 13.56
N HIS A 42 -5.81 -5.27 14.53
CA HIS A 42 -6.91 -5.22 15.46
C HIS A 42 -6.82 -3.99 16.37
N ASP A 43 -5.68 -3.77 17.03
CA ASP A 43 -5.51 -2.68 17.99
C ASP A 43 -5.58 -1.28 17.36
N GLN A 44 -5.19 -1.15 16.09
CA GLN A 44 -5.33 0.08 15.32
C GLN A 44 -6.71 0.25 14.69
N GLY A 45 -7.64 -0.70 14.88
CA GLY A 45 -8.97 -0.63 14.28
C GLY A 45 -8.93 -0.65 12.75
N LEU A 46 -7.95 -1.30 12.12
CA LEU A 46 -7.83 -1.30 10.66
C LEU A 46 -9.04 -1.91 9.96
N ALA A 47 -9.81 -2.75 10.66
CA ALA A 47 -11.08 -3.30 10.17
C ALA A 47 -12.18 -2.23 10.00
N GLU A 48 -12.04 -1.07 10.64
CA GLU A 48 -12.96 0.07 10.53
C GLU A 48 -12.61 0.98 9.34
N ILE A 49 -11.52 0.71 8.63
CA ILE A 49 -11.14 1.47 7.44
C ILE A 49 -12.06 1.09 6.29
N GLU A 50 -12.85 2.05 5.83
CA GLU A 50 -13.66 1.91 4.61
C GLU A 50 -12.85 2.39 3.42
N ILE A 51 -12.41 1.48 2.56
CA ILE A 51 -11.66 1.88 1.36
C ILE A 51 -12.60 2.05 0.18
N PHE A 52 -12.67 3.25 -0.40
CA PHE A 52 -13.61 3.54 -1.50
C PHE A 52 -12.97 3.30 -2.86
N ASN A 53 -11.77 3.84 -3.05
CA ASN A 53 -11.16 3.92 -4.36
C ASN A 53 -9.68 3.53 -4.33
N LEU A 54 -9.26 2.80 -5.37
CA LEU A 54 -7.87 2.60 -5.73
C LEU A 54 -7.77 2.86 -7.21
N GLN A 55 -6.99 3.88 -7.56
CA GLN A 55 -6.70 4.20 -8.95
C GLN A 55 -5.21 3.99 -9.19
N ILE A 56 -4.88 3.14 -10.17
CA ILE A 56 -3.51 3.03 -10.65
C ILE A 56 -3.24 4.20 -11.61
N VAL A 57 -2.23 4.99 -11.29
CA VAL A 57 -1.82 6.17 -12.06
C VAL A 57 -0.77 5.77 -13.09
N GLU A 58 0.23 4.99 -12.67
CA GLU A 58 1.33 4.57 -13.51
C GLU A 58 1.84 3.20 -13.05
N GLU A 59 2.18 2.35 -14.00
CA GLU A 59 2.86 1.09 -13.76
C GLU A 59 4.11 1.00 -14.64
N THR A 60 5.24 0.67 -14.03
CA THR A 60 6.49 0.40 -14.75
C THR A 60 7.01 -0.98 -14.32
N VAL A 61 7.17 -1.88 -15.28
CA VAL A 61 7.77 -3.21 -15.07
C VAL A 61 9.16 -3.26 -15.71
N ARG A 62 10.16 -3.72 -14.96
CA ARG A 62 11.54 -3.93 -15.44
C ARG A 62 12.07 -5.26 -14.91
N GLY A 63 12.03 -6.28 -15.75
CA GLY A 63 12.46 -7.63 -15.39
C GLY A 63 11.64 -8.17 -14.22
N ARG A 64 12.30 -8.45 -13.09
CA ARG A 64 11.67 -9.00 -11.87
C ARG A 64 11.26 -7.93 -10.86
N LEU A 65 11.24 -6.66 -11.26
CA LEU A 65 10.80 -5.55 -10.43
C LEU A 65 9.68 -4.79 -11.12
N ALA A 66 8.70 -4.32 -10.34
CA ALA A 66 7.69 -3.37 -10.80
C ALA A 66 7.60 -2.21 -9.83
N LYS A 67 7.27 -1.03 -10.33
CA LYS A 67 6.87 0.14 -9.54
C LYS A 67 5.47 0.54 -9.97
N ILE A 68 4.62 0.77 -9.00
CA ILE A 68 3.23 1.16 -9.24
C ILE A 68 2.93 2.41 -8.43
N PHE A 69 2.46 3.44 -9.13
CA PHE A 69 1.94 4.67 -8.55
C PHE A 69 0.42 4.54 -8.47
N SER A 70 -0.14 4.79 -7.30
CA SER A 70 -1.58 4.67 -7.10
C SER A 70 -2.11 5.74 -6.16
N VAL A 71 -3.35 6.15 -6.40
CA VAL A 71 -4.13 6.98 -5.48
C VAL A 71 -5.09 6.09 -4.72
N GLN A 72 -5.14 6.26 -3.40
CA GLN A 72 -6.06 5.56 -2.51
C GLN A 72 -6.94 6.57 -1.78
N GLU A 73 -8.22 6.25 -1.68
CA GLU A 73 -9.19 6.98 -0.88
C GLU A 73 -9.80 6.02 0.14
N PHE A 74 -9.72 6.38 1.41
CA PHE A 74 -10.36 5.62 2.48
C PHE A 74 -10.94 6.54 3.55
N ARG A 75 -11.90 6.03 4.31
CA ARG A 75 -12.45 6.68 5.50
C ARG A 75 -12.03 5.92 6.73
N PHE A 76 -11.59 6.67 7.72
CA PHE A 76 -11.25 6.15 9.02
C PHE A 76 -11.80 7.11 10.07
N GLN A 77 -12.53 6.58 11.06
CA GLN A 77 -13.16 7.38 12.13
C GLN A 77 -14.03 8.55 11.62
N GLY A 78 -14.68 8.38 10.46
CA GLY A 78 -15.55 9.39 9.85
C GLY A 78 -14.81 10.43 8.99
N GLU A 79 -13.48 10.43 8.96
CA GLU A 79 -12.68 11.32 8.12
C GLU A 79 -12.27 10.63 6.83
N THR A 80 -12.40 11.33 5.70
CA THR A 80 -11.89 10.87 4.41
C THR A 80 -10.43 11.27 4.26
N HIS A 81 -9.59 10.31 3.91
CA HIS A 81 -8.18 10.53 3.63
C HIS A 81 -7.84 10.12 2.20
N HIS A 82 -6.96 10.88 1.57
CA HIS A 82 -6.38 10.59 0.27
C HIS A 82 -4.88 10.37 0.40
N TYR A 83 -4.38 9.35 -0.29
CA TYR A 83 -2.97 9.05 -0.34
C TYR A 83 -2.50 8.81 -1.76
N LEU A 84 -1.32 9.33 -2.06
CA LEU A 84 -0.53 8.89 -3.19
C LEU A 84 0.52 7.90 -2.69
N ASP A 85 0.49 6.71 -3.27
CA ASP A 85 1.32 5.56 -2.91
C ASP A 85 2.26 5.20 -4.07
N VAL A 86 3.51 4.86 -3.74
CA VAL A 86 4.45 4.19 -4.64
C VAL A 86 4.77 2.83 -4.06
N THR A 87 4.30 1.79 -4.72
CA THR A 87 4.57 0.41 -4.32
C THR A 87 5.61 -0.21 -5.24
N THR A 88 6.68 -0.74 -4.66
CA THR A 88 7.66 -1.56 -5.37
C THR A 88 7.32 -3.03 -5.17
N LEU A 89 7.23 -3.76 -6.28
CA LEU A 89 7.00 -5.20 -6.30
C LEU A 89 8.23 -5.95 -6.78
N ARG A 90 8.41 -7.18 -6.31
CA ARG A 90 9.41 -8.13 -6.78
C ARG A 90 8.76 -9.45 -7.20
N LEU A 91 9.18 -9.96 -8.36
CA LEU A 91 8.74 -11.25 -8.89
C LEU A 91 9.62 -12.38 -8.34
N VAL A 92 9.04 -13.32 -7.60
CA VAL A 92 9.69 -14.53 -7.07
C VAL A 92 8.83 -15.71 -7.47
N ASP A 93 9.41 -16.71 -8.14
CA ASP A 93 8.73 -17.92 -8.62
C ASP A 93 7.37 -17.63 -9.28
N ASP A 94 7.38 -16.72 -10.26
CA ASP A 94 6.22 -16.27 -11.03
C ASP A 94 5.10 -15.58 -10.22
N GLN A 95 5.37 -15.21 -8.97
CA GLN A 95 4.46 -14.45 -8.12
C GLN A 95 5.05 -13.10 -7.72
N TRP A 96 4.23 -12.05 -7.80
CA TRP A 96 4.60 -10.71 -7.37
C TRP A 96 4.36 -10.51 -5.87
N TYR A 97 5.35 -9.96 -5.18
CA TYR A 97 5.30 -9.62 -3.75
C TYR A 97 5.58 -8.15 -3.54
N VAL A 98 4.97 -7.52 -2.51
CA VAL A 98 5.34 -6.17 -2.09
C VAL A 98 6.74 -6.23 -1.48
N LEU A 99 7.67 -5.47 -2.05
CA LEU A 99 9.00 -5.30 -1.48
C LEU A 99 9.06 -4.07 -0.58
N SER A 100 8.44 -2.98 -1.01
CA SER A 100 8.33 -1.75 -0.21
C SER A 100 7.22 -0.85 -0.74
N GLY A 101 6.79 0.07 0.09
CA GLY A 101 5.87 1.14 -0.23
C GLY A 101 6.33 2.46 0.36
N LYS A 102 5.94 3.55 -0.32
CA LYS A 102 6.00 4.90 0.22
C LYS A 102 4.66 5.55 0.02
N ARG A 103 4.18 6.30 1.02
CA ARG A 103 2.93 7.04 0.89
C ARG A 103 2.99 8.44 1.44
N VAL A 104 2.24 9.33 0.80
CA VAL A 104 2.11 10.74 1.17
C VAL A 104 0.62 11.11 1.14
N ALA A 105 0.15 11.80 2.18
CA ALA A 105 -1.20 12.33 2.21
C ALA A 105 -1.36 13.44 1.15
N CYS A 106 -2.51 13.49 0.49
CA CYS A 106 -2.83 14.55 -0.46
C CYS A 106 -4.22 15.13 -0.19
N GLU A 107 -4.47 16.35 -0.68
CA GLU A 107 -5.73 17.03 -0.45
C GLU A 107 -6.85 16.47 -1.33
N SER A 108 -6.55 16.05 -2.58
CA SER A 108 -7.58 15.47 -3.46
C SER A 108 -7.11 14.40 -4.47
N PRO A 109 -8.03 13.52 -4.93
CA PRO A 109 -7.81 12.59 -6.04
C PRO A 109 -7.56 13.27 -7.39
N LEU A 110 -8.07 14.49 -7.58
CA LEU A 110 -7.98 15.23 -8.86
C LEU A 110 -6.64 15.96 -9.01
N GLU A 111 -6.09 16.50 -7.92
CA GLU A 111 -4.71 17.01 -7.93
C GLU A 111 -3.71 15.86 -8.07
N SER A 112 -4.03 14.67 -7.57
CA SER A 112 -3.16 13.49 -7.65
C SER A 112 -2.99 12.86 -9.03
N ALA A 113 -3.90 13.13 -9.98
CA ALA A 113 -3.67 12.84 -11.38
C ALA A 113 -2.62 13.77 -12.04
N GLN A 114 -2.31 14.92 -11.40
CA GLN A 114 -1.23 15.84 -11.78
C GLN A 114 -0.01 15.77 -10.82
N LEU A 115 -0.11 15.02 -9.72
CA LEU A 115 1.00 14.79 -8.80
C LEU A 115 2.08 13.95 -9.49
N THR A 116 3.25 14.54 -9.58
CA THR A 116 4.40 13.94 -10.25
C THR A 116 5.03 12.85 -9.38
N ARG A 117 5.61 11.82 -10.02
CA ARG A 117 6.53 10.83 -9.42
C ARG A 117 7.47 11.44 -8.36
N ASP A 118 7.94 12.66 -8.63
CA ASP A 118 8.83 13.44 -7.78
C ASP A 118 8.24 13.72 -6.38
N MET A 119 6.93 13.92 -6.25
CA MET A 119 6.33 14.26 -4.97
C MET A 119 6.38 13.11 -3.97
N VAL A 120 6.18 11.85 -4.37
CA VAL A 120 6.32 10.71 -3.43
C VAL A 120 7.77 10.30 -3.25
N GLU A 121 8.54 10.25 -4.35
CA GLU A 121 9.91 9.75 -4.27
C GLU A 121 10.83 10.68 -3.48
N LYS A 122 10.56 12.00 -3.49
CA LYS A 122 11.36 13.03 -2.81
C LYS A 122 10.68 13.62 -1.57
N HIS A 123 9.48 13.16 -1.18
CA HIS A 123 8.81 13.73 0.00
C HIS A 123 9.57 13.40 1.29
N PRO A 124 9.95 14.40 2.10
CA PRO A 124 10.63 14.15 3.38
C PRO A 124 9.71 13.52 4.43
N GLN A 125 8.38 13.64 4.26
CA GLN A 125 7.38 13.08 5.18
C GLN A 125 6.71 11.80 4.66
N ALA A 126 7.27 11.16 3.61
CA ALA A 126 6.71 9.90 3.13
C ALA A 126 6.86 8.81 4.19
N ILE A 127 5.76 8.12 4.51
CA ILE A 127 5.81 6.94 5.37
C ILE A 127 6.32 5.78 4.52
N VAL A 128 7.36 5.09 5.00
CA VAL A 128 7.96 3.92 4.35
C VAL A 128 7.51 2.66 5.05
N TYR A 129 7.12 1.65 4.28
CA TYR A 129 6.73 0.33 4.76
C TYR A 129 7.22 -0.78 3.82
#